data_AF-A0A5K1G028-F1
#
_entry.id   AF-A0A5K1G028-F1
#
_cell.length_a   1.000
_cell.length_b   1.000
_cell.length_c   1.000
_cell.angle_alpha   90.00
_cell.angle_beta   90.00
_cell.angle_gamma   90.00
#
_symmetry.space_group_name_H-M   'P 1'
#
loop_
_entity.id
_entity.type
_entity.pdbx_description
1 polymer ?
#
loop_
_entity_poly.entity_id
_entity_poly.type
_entity_poly.pdbx_seq_one_letter_code
_entity_poly.pdbx_strand_id
1 'polypeptide(L)'
;MGCSCSNGAILMVVLLVVVLLGVAGVPSVLGQSPVFACDAGKSPSVSSFGFCDASLGIDERVKDLVGRLTLDEKVGFLVNKAGAVSRLGIPAYEWWSEALHGVSYVGPGTHFSSQLVPGATSFPMVILSAASFNASLWEAMGKARTFSL
;
A
#
# COMPACT_ATOMS: atom_id res chain seq x y z
N MET A 1 -20.46 -48.78 42.02
CA MET A 1 -19.52 -47.85 41.37
C MET A 1 -19.59 -48.06 39.87
N GLY A 2 -19.81 -47.01 39.08
CA GLY A 2 -19.79 -47.10 37.61
C GLY A 2 -20.20 -45.79 36.96
N CYS A 3 -19.29 -44.81 36.92
CA CYS A 3 -19.52 -43.56 36.18
C CYS A 3 -19.42 -43.85 34.67
N SER A 4 -20.56 -43.85 33.98
CA SER A 4 -20.62 -43.86 32.51
C SER A 4 -20.48 -42.41 32.00
N CYS A 5 -19.26 -41.88 32.08
CA CYS A 5 -18.84 -40.72 31.29
C CYS A 5 -17.82 -41.26 30.30
N SER A 6 -18.13 -41.36 29.01
CA SER A 6 -17.02 -41.68 28.09
C SER A 6 -17.13 -41.05 26.72
N ASN A 7 -18.14 -41.30 25.89
CA ASN A 7 -17.93 -40.98 24.47
C ASN A 7 -18.36 -39.56 24.05
N GLY A 8 -19.47 -39.03 24.61
CA GLY A 8 -19.99 -37.71 24.21
C GLY A 8 -19.17 -36.53 24.73
N ALA A 9 -18.67 -36.62 25.97
CA ALA A 9 -17.85 -35.56 26.58
C ALA A 9 -16.46 -35.49 25.93
N ILE A 10 -15.86 -36.64 25.58
CA ILE A 10 -14.58 -36.68 24.88
C ILE A 10 -14.73 -36.09 23.48
N LEU A 11 -15.80 -36.43 22.75
CA LEU A 11 -16.05 -35.87 21.41
C LEU A 11 -16.23 -34.34 21.45
N MET A 12 -16.96 -33.83 22.45
CA MET A 12 -17.15 -32.38 22.63
C MET A 12 -15.85 -31.68 23.00
N VAL A 13 -15.03 -32.24 23.89
CA VAL A 13 -13.73 -31.66 24.25
C VAL A 13 -12.77 -31.69 23.06
N VAL A 14 -12.74 -32.76 22.27
CA VAL A 14 -11.93 -32.84 21.05
C VAL A 14 -12.41 -31.83 20.02
N LEU A 15 -13.72 -31.68 19.81
CA LEU A 15 -14.26 -30.69 18.88
C LEU A 15 -13.90 -29.26 19.33
N LEU A 16 -13.98 -28.97 20.62
CA LEU A 16 -13.69 -27.67 21.20
C LEU A 16 -12.19 -27.36 21.15
N VAL A 17 -11.32 -28.35 21.38
CA VAL A 17 -9.86 -28.23 21.21
C VAL A 17 -9.46 -28.05 19.75
N VAL A 18 -10.09 -28.77 18.81
CA VAL A 18 -9.87 -28.60 17.37
C VAL A 18 -10.34 -27.22 16.89
N VAL A 19 -11.48 -26.75 17.39
CA VAL A 19 -11.95 -25.38 17.11
C VAL A 19 -10.95 -24.37 17.69
N LEU A 20 -10.57 -24.47 18.97
CA LEU A 20 -9.62 -23.55 19.62
C LEU A 20 -8.25 -23.53 18.93
N LEU A 21 -7.72 -24.69 18.51
CA LEU A 21 -6.48 -24.79 17.72
C LEU A 21 -6.66 -24.23 16.30
N GLY A 22 -7.84 -24.37 15.71
CA GLY A 22 -8.18 -23.82 14.40
C GLY A 22 -8.31 -22.29 14.38
N VAL A 23 -8.85 -21.68 15.45
CA VAL A 23 -8.99 -20.21 15.52
C VAL A 23 -7.67 -19.51 15.92
N ALA A 24 -6.82 -20.17 16.70
CA ALA A 24 -5.54 -19.60 17.15
C ALA A 24 -4.46 -19.51 16.03
N GLY A 25 -4.68 -20.19 14.89
CA GLY A 25 -3.71 -20.34 13.81
C GLY A 25 -3.87 -19.38 12.63
N VAL A 26 -4.85 -18.46 12.65
CA VAL A 26 -5.01 -17.48 11.56
C VAL A 26 -4.24 -16.21 11.93
N PRO A 27 -3.00 -16.00 11.41
CA PRO A 27 -2.33 -14.73 11.60
C PRO A 27 -3.22 -13.63 11.00
N SER A 28 -3.76 -12.78 11.87
CA SER A 28 -4.43 -11.56 11.46
C SER A 28 -3.38 -10.68 10.82
N VAL A 29 -3.31 -10.67 9.48
CA VAL A 29 -2.33 -9.86 8.79
C VAL A 29 -2.84 -8.41 8.83
N LEU A 30 -2.28 -7.62 9.75
CA LEU A 30 -2.58 -6.19 9.85
C LEU A 30 -2.10 -5.52 8.56
N GLY A 31 -3.03 -5.11 7.71
CA GLY A 31 -2.71 -4.30 6.53
C GLY A 31 -2.02 -3.01 6.97
N GLN A 32 -0.92 -2.65 6.30
CA GLN A 32 -0.29 -1.35 6.53
C GLN A 32 -1.29 -0.24 6.19
N SER A 33 -1.55 0.66 7.13
CA SER A 33 -2.33 1.86 6.85
C SER A 33 -1.53 2.75 5.89
N PRO A 34 -2.14 3.24 4.80
CA PRO A 34 -1.44 4.11 3.87
C PRO A 34 -0.97 5.38 4.60
N VAL A 35 0.24 5.80 4.28
CA VAL A 35 0.82 7.06 4.76
C VAL A 35 0.75 8.04 3.61
N PHE A 36 0.04 9.14 3.81
CA PHE A 36 -0.15 10.18 2.81
C PHE A 36 -0.17 11.56 3.47
N ALA A 37 0.16 12.59 2.70
CA ALA A 37 0.04 13.97 3.15
C ALA A 37 -1.45 14.34 3.33
N CYS A 38 -1.73 15.35 4.15
CA CYS A 38 -3.08 15.84 4.39
C CYS A 38 -4.01 14.89 5.16
N ASP A 39 -3.45 13.93 5.91
CA ASP A 39 -4.21 13.09 6.84
C ASP A 39 -4.65 13.91 8.07
N ALA A 40 -5.80 14.59 7.96
CA ALA A 40 -6.39 15.38 9.02
C ALA A 40 -6.83 14.52 10.23
N GLY A 41 -7.04 13.21 10.04
CA GLY A 41 -7.36 12.28 11.13
C GLY A 41 -6.17 12.07 12.07
N LYS A 42 -4.94 12.02 11.53
CA LYS A 42 -3.71 11.95 12.33
C LYS A 42 -3.18 13.32 12.76
N SER A 43 -3.42 14.37 12.00
CA SER A 43 -2.89 15.71 12.28
C SER A 43 -3.86 16.79 11.82
N PRO A 44 -4.79 17.25 12.68
CA PRO A 44 -5.84 18.21 12.30
C PRO A 44 -5.31 19.52 11.71
N SER A 45 -4.10 19.95 12.09
CA SER A 45 -3.47 21.19 11.62
C SER A 45 -3.24 21.23 10.10
N VAL A 46 -3.06 20.08 9.45
CA VAL A 46 -2.79 20.02 8.00
C VAL A 46 -3.99 20.45 7.15
N SER A 47 -5.21 20.36 7.70
CA SER A 47 -6.44 20.79 7.02
C SER A 47 -6.48 22.28 6.68
N SER A 48 -5.67 23.09 7.38
CA SER A 48 -5.57 24.54 7.15
C SER A 48 -4.66 24.92 5.97
N PHE A 49 -3.91 23.97 5.42
CA PHE A 49 -3.01 24.24 4.30
C PHE A 49 -3.76 24.19 2.97
N GLY A 50 -3.52 25.19 2.10
CA GLY A 50 -4.16 25.27 0.78
C GLY A 50 -3.86 24.05 -0.08
N PHE A 51 -2.66 23.48 0.01
CA PHE A 51 -2.33 22.25 -0.73
C PHE A 51 -3.14 21.00 -0.31
N CYS A 52 -3.75 21.04 0.87
CA CYS A 52 -4.65 20.00 1.37
C CYS A 52 -6.13 20.24 1.04
N ASP A 53 -6.48 21.40 0.48
CA ASP A 53 -7.84 21.68 0.03
C ASP A 53 -8.06 21.10 -1.38
N ALA A 54 -8.84 20.03 -1.46
CA ALA A 54 -9.14 19.36 -2.72
C ALA A 54 -10.13 20.13 -3.62
N SER A 55 -10.73 21.21 -3.12
CA SER A 55 -11.60 22.09 -3.93
C SER A 55 -10.80 23.07 -4.80
N LEU A 56 -9.53 23.33 -4.46
CA LEU A 56 -8.63 24.18 -5.23
C LEU A 56 -8.01 23.44 -6.42
N GLY A 57 -7.64 24.21 -7.44
CA GLY A 57 -6.94 23.68 -8.61
C GLY A 57 -5.55 23.13 -8.25
N ILE A 58 -5.06 22.16 -9.03
CA ILE A 58 -3.72 21.57 -8.82
C ILE A 58 -2.64 22.64 -8.76
N ASP A 59 -2.67 23.62 -9.68
CA ASP A 59 -1.66 24.68 -9.73
C ASP A 59 -1.63 25.54 -8.46
N GLU A 60 -2.80 25.85 -7.89
CA GLU A 60 -2.90 26.61 -6.64
C GLU A 60 -2.37 25.81 -5.46
N ARG A 61 -2.73 24.51 -5.40
CA ARG A 61 -2.26 23.58 -4.37
C ARG A 61 -0.75 23.38 -4.44
N VAL A 62 -0.19 23.20 -5.64
CA VAL A 62 1.26 23.07 -5.86
C VAL A 62 1.98 24.36 -5.49
N LYS A 63 1.44 25.51 -5.88
CA LYS A 63 2.01 26.83 -5.55
C LYS A 63 2.05 27.06 -4.04
N ASP A 64 0.96 26.74 -3.32
CA ASP A 64 0.92 26.81 -1.86
C ASP A 64 1.93 25.85 -1.22
N LEU A 65 1.99 24.59 -1.67
CA LEU A 65 2.95 23.60 -1.18
C LEU A 65 4.40 24.06 -1.35
N VAL A 66 4.80 24.38 -2.59
CA VAL A 66 6.18 24.78 -2.92
C VAL A 66 6.52 26.13 -2.29
N GLY A 67 5.54 27.03 -2.12
CA GLY A 67 5.70 28.30 -1.42
C GLY A 67 5.99 28.14 0.07
N ARG A 68 5.50 27.06 0.69
CA ARG A 68 5.74 26.75 2.11
C ARG A 68 7.07 26.08 2.38
N LEU A 69 7.69 25.44 1.40
CA LEU A 69 8.97 24.72 1.57
C LEU A 69 10.15 25.69 1.71
N THR A 70 11.07 25.38 2.60
CA THR A 70 12.39 26.03 2.67
C THR A 70 13.23 25.64 1.46
N LEU A 71 14.34 26.37 1.22
CA LEU A 71 15.26 26.02 0.14
C LEU A 71 15.84 24.61 0.32
N ASP A 72 16.26 24.26 1.55
CA ASP A 72 16.84 22.95 1.85
C ASP A 72 15.82 21.82 1.64
N GLU A 73 14.58 22.02 2.07
CA GLU A 73 13.49 21.05 1.84
C GLU A 73 13.24 20.86 0.34
N LYS A 74 13.28 21.93 -0.48
CA LYS A 74 13.16 21.84 -1.95
C LYS A 74 14.29 21.03 -2.56
N VAL A 75 15.53 21.30 -2.16
CA VAL A 75 16.70 20.57 -2.66
C VAL A 75 16.58 19.09 -2.30
N GLY A 76 16.12 18.77 -1.09
CA GLY A 76 15.87 17.40 -0.65
C GLY A 76 14.83 16.64 -1.47
N PHE A 77 13.98 17.33 -2.24
CA PHE A 77 12.95 16.73 -3.11
C PHE A 77 13.42 16.55 -4.57
N LEU A 78 14.67 16.93 -4.90
CA LEU A 78 15.25 16.75 -6.24
C LEU A 78 15.88 15.36 -6.45
N VAL A 79 15.73 14.46 -5.49
CA VAL A 79 16.21 13.06 -5.53
C VAL A 79 15.04 12.10 -5.35
N ASN A 80 15.24 10.84 -5.73
CA ASN A 80 14.23 9.78 -5.62
C ASN A 80 13.75 9.57 -4.17
N LYS A 81 14.70 9.57 -3.24
CA LYS A 81 14.46 9.44 -1.81
C LYS A 81 14.14 10.79 -1.17
N ALA A 82 12.95 11.31 -1.42
CA ALA A 82 12.50 12.56 -0.82
C ALA A 82 12.22 12.39 0.68
N GLY A 83 12.85 13.23 1.51
CA GLY A 83 12.68 13.22 2.96
C GLY A 83 11.28 13.64 3.41
N ALA A 84 10.95 13.40 4.68
CA ALA A 84 9.72 13.91 5.27
C ALA A 84 9.85 15.40 5.63
N VAL A 85 8.75 16.15 5.56
CA VAL A 85 8.63 17.51 6.09
C VAL A 85 7.55 17.51 7.16
N SER A 86 7.93 17.09 8.37
CA SER A 86 6.99 16.89 9.50
C SER A 86 6.22 18.16 9.89
N ARG A 87 6.84 19.34 9.73
CA ARG A 87 6.21 20.66 9.91
C ARG A 87 4.94 20.84 9.08
N LEU A 88 4.92 20.27 7.88
CA LEU A 88 3.83 20.36 6.92
C LEU A 88 3.00 19.08 6.86
N GLY A 89 3.29 18.08 7.71
CA GLY A 89 2.63 16.78 7.66
C GLY A 89 2.89 16.01 6.36
N ILE A 90 4.03 16.25 5.70
CA ILE A 90 4.41 15.57 4.46
C ILE A 90 5.29 14.37 4.84
N PRO A 91 4.88 13.12 4.52
CA PRO A 91 5.69 11.95 4.77
C PRO A 91 6.87 11.88 3.79
N ALA A 92 7.87 11.05 4.12
CA ALA A 92 8.92 10.72 3.16
C ALA A 92 8.29 10.00 1.96
N TYR A 93 8.84 10.24 0.76
CA TYR A 93 8.31 9.68 -0.47
C TYR A 93 9.44 9.17 -1.35
N GLU A 94 9.29 7.93 -1.81
CA GLU A 94 10.23 7.29 -2.72
C GLU A 94 9.54 7.12 -4.08
N TRP A 95 9.87 8.01 -5.02
CA TRP A 95 9.19 8.03 -6.32
C TRP A 95 9.81 7.07 -7.35
N TRP A 96 10.97 6.47 -7.05
CA TRP A 96 11.53 5.44 -7.92
C TRP A 96 10.86 4.09 -7.68
N SER A 97 9.81 3.84 -8.46
CA SER A 97 9.14 2.55 -8.58
C SER A 97 9.19 2.06 -10.03
N GLU A 98 9.19 0.74 -10.22
CA GLU A 98 9.33 0.11 -11.53
C GLU A 98 8.10 -0.74 -11.87
N ALA A 99 7.57 -0.60 -13.09
CA ALA A 99 6.34 -1.27 -13.50
C ALA A 99 6.30 -1.71 -14.98
N LEU A 100 7.48 -1.91 -15.61
CA LEU A 100 7.63 -2.11 -17.06
C LEU A 100 6.71 -3.20 -17.65
N HIS A 101 6.62 -4.36 -16.99
CA HIS A 101 5.77 -5.48 -17.40
C HIS A 101 5.10 -6.15 -16.18
N GLY A 102 4.70 -5.34 -15.21
CA GLY A 102 4.28 -5.78 -13.89
C GLY A 102 4.99 -4.96 -12.83
N VAL A 103 4.38 -4.79 -11.66
CA VAL A 103 4.99 -4.10 -10.53
C VAL A 103 6.23 -4.87 -10.08
N SER A 104 7.36 -4.18 -9.96
CA SER A 104 8.65 -4.79 -9.67
C SER A 104 9.14 -4.44 -8.26
N TYR A 105 9.84 -5.38 -7.62
CA TYR A 105 10.58 -5.15 -6.37
C TYR A 105 11.98 -4.56 -6.63
N VAL A 106 12.33 -4.27 -7.89
CA VAL A 106 13.60 -3.61 -8.21
C VAL A 106 13.51 -2.13 -7.87
N GLY A 107 14.52 -1.64 -7.18
CA GLY A 107 14.56 -0.26 -6.68
C GLY A 107 13.97 -0.12 -5.28
N PRO A 108 13.92 1.11 -4.76
CA PRO A 108 13.53 1.37 -3.37
C PRO A 108 12.03 1.65 -3.15
N GLY A 109 11.25 1.94 -4.19
CA GLY A 109 9.87 2.45 -4.03
C GLY A 109 8.79 1.38 -3.85
N THR A 110 9.09 0.10 -4.12
CA THR A 110 8.11 -0.99 -4.03
C THR A 110 8.67 -2.12 -3.19
N HIS A 111 7.87 -2.60 -2.23
CA HIS A 111 8.24 -3.73 -1.39
C HIS A 111 7.18 -4.84 -1.35
N PHE A 112 7.62 -6.08 -1.48
CA PHE A 112 6.81 -7.28 -1.31
C PHE A 112 7.11 -7.91 0.05
N SER A 113 6.07 -8.35 0.75
CA SER A 113 6.17 -9.04 2.02
C SER A 113 5.64 -10.45 1.87
N SER A 114 6.27 -11.43 2.51
CA SER A 114 5.85 -12.83 2.40
C SER A 114 4.45 -13.08 2.95
N GLN A 115 3.93 -12.21 3.83
CA GLN A 115 2.62 -12.39 4.47
C GLN A 115 1.47 -11.61 3.82
N LEU A 116 1.66 -10.34 3.41
CA LEU A 116 0.57 -9.51 2.85
C LEU A 116 0.56 -9.51 1.33
N VAL A 117 1.70 -9.16 0.73
CA VAL A 117 1.83 -8.95 -0.71
C VAL A 117 3.08 -9.70 -1.17
N PRO A 118 2.98 -11.02 -1.41
CA PRO A 118 4.14 -11.86 -1.72
C PRO A 118 4.74 -11.61 -3.10
N GLY A 119 4.03 -10.89 -3.97
CA GLY A 119 4.49 -10.52 -5.31
C GLY A 119 3.43 -9.79 -6.11
N ALA A 120 3.70 -9.62 -7.40
CA ALA A 120 2.79 -9.03 -8.37
C ALA A 120 2.75 -9.85 -9.66
N THR A 121 1.73 -9.64 -10.48
CA THR A 121 1.61 -10.28 -11.80
C THR A 121 2.77 -9.89 -12.70
N SER A 122 3.45 -10.88 -13.29
CA SER A 122 4.51 -10.71 -14.28
C SER A 122 3.98 -10.98 -15.69
N PHE A 123 3.81 -9.93 -16.49
CA PHE A 123 3.38 -10.01 -17.88
C PHE A 123 4.54 -10.37 -18.81
N PRO A 124 4.26 -10.76 -20.07
CA PRO A 124 5.29 -10.87 -21.11
C PRO A 124 6.08 -9.56 -21.27
N MET A 125 7.39 -9.68 -21.48
CA MET A 125 8.27 -8.55 -21.80
C MET A 125 7.67 -7.69 -22.93
N VAL A 126 7.97 -6.39 -22.89
CA VAL A 126 7.42 -5.36 -23.78
C VAL A 126 7.50 -5.76 -25.26
N ILE A 127 8.60 -6.38 -25.69
CA ILE A 127 8.77 -6.82 -27.08
C ILE A 127 7.79 -7.93 -27.50
N LEU A 128 7.49 -8.88 -26.60
CA LEU A 128 6.52 -9.94 -26.87
C LEU A 128 5.09 -9.42 -26.78
N SER A 129 4.82 -8.53 -25.82
CA SER A 129 3.55 -7.81 -25.74
C SER A 129 3.27 -7.01 -27.02
N ALA A 130 4.30 -6.40 -27.63
CA ALA A 130 4.17 -5.62 -28.86
C ALA A 130 3.82 -6.49 -30.06
N ALA A 131 4.39 -7.70 -30.11
CA ALA A 131 4.14 -8.68 -31.16
C ALA A 131 2.69 -9.17 -31.22
N SER A 132 1.86 -8.87 -30.20
CA SER A 132 0.42 -9.13 -30.26
C SER A 132 -0.35 -8.19 -31.20
N PHE A 133 0.23 -7.02 -31.53
CA PHE A 133 -0.43 -5.94 -32.29
C PHE A 133 -1.82 -5.55 -31.75
N ASN A 134 -2.06 -5.74 -30.45
CA ASN A 134 -3.37 -5.53 -29.82
C ASN A 134 -3.32 -4.39 -28.79
N ALA A 135 -3.71 -3.19 -29.19
CA ALA A 135 -3.70 -2.02 -28.30
C ALA A 135 -4.60 -2.19 -27.07
N SER A 136 -5.76 -2.85 -27.21
CA SER A 136 -6.66 -3.11 -26.09
C SER A 136 -6.05 -4.06 -25.06
N LEU A 137 -5.24 -5.03 -25.49
CA LEU A 137 -4.47 -5.89 -24.59
C LEU A 137 -3.44 -5.08 -23.79
N TRP A 138 -2.75 -4.14 -24.44
CA TRP A 138 -1.80 -3.24 -23.77
C TRP A 138 -2.46 -2.36 -22.72
N GLU A 139 -3.62 -1.79 -23.05
CA GLU A 139 -4.42 -1.00 -22.12
C GLU A 139 -4.88 -1.87 -20.93
N ALA A 140 -5.36 -3.09 -21.19
CA ALA A 140 -5.78 -4.02 -20.15
C ALA A 140 -4.62 -4.39 -19.21
N MET A 141 -3.42 -4.65 -19.75
CA MET A 141 -2.22 -4.88 -18.94
C MET A 141 -1.85 -3.64 -18.12
N GLY A 142 -2.03 -2.43 -18.66
CA GLY A 142 -1.83 -1.18 -17.94
C GLY A 142 -2.79 -1.01 -16.76
N LYS A 143 -4.08 -1.21 -17.00
CA LYS A 143 -5.13 -1.12 -15.96
C LYS A 143 -4.95 -2.12 -14.84
N ALA A 144 -4.49 -3.34 -15.16
CA ALA A 144 -4.21 -4.37 -14.16
C ALA A 144 -3.06 -4.01 -13.21
N ARG A 145 -2.22 -3.02 -13.54
CA ARG A 145 -1.11 -2.54 -12.70
C ARG A 145 -1.47 -1.35 -11.81
N THR A 146 -2.50 -0.59 -12.17
CA THR A 146 -3.01 0.51 -11.35
C THR A 146 -4.02 -0.02 -10.33
N PHE A 147 -3.73 0.15 -9.05
CA PHE A 147 -4.76 0.02 -8.02
C PHE A 147 -5.78 1.15 -8.22
N SER A 148 -6.98 0.82 -8.72
CA SER A 148 -8.13 1.71 -8.54
C SER A 148 -8.54 1.62 -7.08
N LEU A 149 -8.23 2.66 -6.31
CA LEU A 149 -8.94 2.97 -5.07
C LEU A 149 -10.28 3.61 -5.40
#